data_AF-A0A357AI12-F1
#
_entry.id   AF-A0A357AI12-F1
#
_cell.length_a   1.000
_cell.length_b   1.000
_cell.length_c   1.000
_cell.angle_alpha   90.00
_cell.angle_beta   90.00
_cell.angle_gamma   90.00
#
_symmetry.space_group_name_H-M   'P 1'
#
loop_
_entity.id
_entity.type
_entity.pdbx_description
1 polymer ?
#
loop_
_entity_poly.entity_id
_entity_poly.type
_entity_poly.pdbx_seq_one_letter_code
_entity_poly.pdbx_strand_id
1 'polypeptide(L)' 'LIFVMVGVAHILDTQILGSAGENGGVLRTAVIFFYLSNEGVSILENAGHIGLPIPEKLKEVLKQLHGRDDEPPMAGDGK' A
#
# COMPACT_ATOMS: atom_id res chain seq x y z
N LEU A 1 7.95 8.66 -11.13
CA LEU A 1 8.66 7.94 -10.06
C LEU A 1 8.24 6.48 -9.95
N ILE A 2 6.93 6.14 -9.97
CA ILE A 2 6.45 4.74 -9.92
C ILE A 2 7.12 3.83 -10.96
N PHE A 3 7.13 4.23 -12.24
CA PHE A 3 7.77 3.46 -13.30
C PHE A 3 9.28 3.23 -13.07
N VAL A 4 9.97 4.19 -12.45
CA VAL A 4 11.39 4.06 -12.13
C VAL A 4 11.58 3.01 -11.04
N MET A 5 10.78 3.05 -9.97
CA MET A 5 10.85 2.06 -8.88
C MET A 5 10.52 0.65 -9.35
N VAL A 6 9.49 0.51 -10.20
CA VAL A 6 9.14 -0.78 -10.82
C VAL A 6 10.25 -1.27 -11.75
N GLY A 7 10.85 -0.37 -12.53
CA GLY A 7 12.00 -0.69 -13.39
C GLY A 7 13.23 -1.14 -12.60
N VAL A 8 13.55 -0.45 -11.50
CA VAL A 8 14.63 -0.86 -10.59
C VAL A 8 14.33 -2.22 -9.97
N ALA A 9 13.12 -2.45 -9.44
CA ALA A 9 12.72 -3.74 -8.89
C ALA A 9 12.82 -4.87 -9.93
N HIS A 10 12.45 -4.59 -11.18
CA HIS A 10 12.60 -5.53 -12.28
C HIS A 10 14.07 -5.83 -12.62
N ILE A 11 14.94 -4.82 -12.61
CA ILE A 11 16.39 -5.01 -12.81
C ILE A 11 16.96 -5.85 -11.66
N LEU A 12 16.55 -5.60 -10.42
CA LEU A 12 16.98 -6.37 -9.25
C LEU A 12 16.53 -7.84 -9.34
N ASP A 13 15.27 -8.08 -9.71
CA ASP A 13 14.75 -9.43 -9.96
C ASP A 13 15.56 -10.17 -11.04
N THR A 14 15.91 -9.49 -12.13
CA THR A 14 16.54 -10.15 -13.30
C THR A 14 18.06 -10.27 -13.18
N GLN A 15 18.74 -9.28 -12.60
CA GLN A 15 20.21 -9.19 -12.61
C GLN A 15 20.85 -9.63 -11.29
N ILE A 16 20.17 -9.45 -10.14
CA ILE A 16 20.77 -9.71 -8.82
C ILE A 16 20.24 -11.01 -8.23
N LEU A 17 18.92 -11.17 -8.22
CA LEU A 17 18.31 -12.38 -7.68
C LEU A 17 18.42 -13.56 -8.65
N GLY A 18 18.77 -13.28 -9.92
CA GLY A 18 18.59 -14.21 -11.02
C GLY A 18 17.11 -14.59 -11.14
N SER A 19 16.75 -15.42 -12.12
CA SER A 19 15.44 -16.08 -12.12
C SER A 19 15.34 -17.00 -10.90
N ALA A 20 15.14 -16.44 -9.70
CA ALA A 20 15.12 -17.13 -8.43
C ALA A 20 13.87 -18.02 -8.37
N GLY A 21 13.97 -19.20 -8.96
CA GLY A 21 12.90 -20.18 -9.08
C GLY A 21 11.91 -19.93 -10.21
N GLU A 22 10.90 -20.80 -10.29
CA GLU A 22 9.85 -20.79 -11.33
C GLU A 22 8.99 -19.51 -11.35
N ASN A 23 9.13 -18.65 -10.33
CA ASN A 23 8.35 -17.41 -10.12
C ASN A 23 9.26 -16.17 -10.06
N GLY A 24 10.11 -15.96 -11.07
CA GLY A 24 10.88 -14.71 -11.19
C GLY A 24 9.97 -13.46 -11.21
N GLY A 25 10.45 -12.34 -10.67
CA GLY A 25 9.70 -11.08 -10.67
C GLY A 25 8.94 -10.75 -9.38
N VAL A 26 9.31 -11.37 -8.26
CA VAL A 26 8.65 -11.16 -6.96
C VAL A 26 8.80 -9.71 -6.50
N LEU A 27 9.98 -9.09 -6.62
CA LEU A 27 10.18 -7.71 -6.17
C LEU A 27 9.38 -6.72 -7.01
N ARG A 28 9.39 -6.87 -8.34
CA ARG A 28 8.56 -6.07 -9.24
C ARG A 28 7.09 -6.15 -8.86
N THR A 29 6.61 -7.37 -8.61
CA THR A 29 5.21 -7.63 -8.24
C THR A 29 4.89 -7.02 -6.87
N ALA A 30 5.78 -7.15 -5.90
CA ALA A 30 5.63 -6.55 -4.58
C ALA A 30 5.59 -5.02 -4.64
N VAL A 31 6.47 -4.38 -5.42
CA VAL A 31 6.49 -2.92 -5.60
C VAL A 31 5.22 -2.43 -6.28
N ILE A 32 4.71 -3.15 -7.28
CA ILE A 32 3.42 -2.84 -7.92
C ILE A 32 2.29 -2.93 -6.89
N PHE A 33 2.21 -4.03 -6.12
CA PHE A 33 1.16 -4.19 -5.11
C PHE A 33 1.27 -3.18 -3.98
N PHE A 34 2.47 -2.76 -3.60
CA PHE A 34 2.68 -1.72 -2.60
C PHE A 34 2.03 -0.40 -3.03
N TYR A 35 2.36 0.08 -4.24
CA TYR A 35 1.75 1.31 -4.76
C TYR A 35 0.25 1.14 -5.05
N LEU A 36 -0.15 -0.03 -5.55
CA LEU A 36 -1.56 -0.34 -5.80
C LEU A 36 -2.38 -0.34 -4.49
N SER A 37 -1.80 -0.79 -3.38
CA SER A 37 -2.51 -0.83 -2.08
C SER A 37 -2.79 0.59 -1.57
N ASN A 38 -1.83 1.51 -1.72
CA ASN A 38 -2.02 2.90 -1.29
C ASN A 38 -3.16 3.59 -2.06
N GLU A 39 -3.16 3.46 -3.39
CA GLU A 39 -4.24 4.01 -4.22
C GLU A 39 -5.54 3.22 -4.06
N GLY A 40 -5.43 1.90 -3.85
CA GLY A 40 -6.55 0.98 -3.68
C GLY A 40 -7.38 1.31 -2.44
N VAL A 41 -6.75 1.72 -1.34
CA VAL A 41 -7.45 2.20 -0.13
C VAL A 41 -8.26 3.45 -0.46
N SER A 42 -7.67 4.43 -1.15
CA SER A 42 -8.37 5.66 -1.55
C SER A 42 -9.52 5.40 -2.53
N ILE A 43 -9.33 4.48 -3.49
CA ILE A 43 -10.40 4.04 -4.40
C ILE A 43 -11.55 3.39 -3.62
N LEU A 44 -11.23 2.54 -2.67
CA LEU A 44 -12.21 1.81 -1.88
C LEU A 44 -13.03 2.74 -0.98
N GLU A 45 -12.41 3.76 -0.40
CA GLU A 45 -13.11 4.82 0.31
C GLU A 45 -14.07 5.59 -0.62
N ASN A 46 -13.58 6.04 -1.77
CA ASN A 46 -14.39 6.74 -2.77
C ASN A 46 -15.57 5.88 -3.26
N ALA A 47 -15.36 4.57 -3.45
CA ALA A 47 -16.44 3.63 -3.79
C ALA A 47 -17.53 3.60 -2.71
N GLY A 48 -17.17 3.69 -1.43
CA GLY A 48 -18.13 3.78 -0.34
C GLY A 48 -18.92 5.09 -0.37
N HIS A 49 -18.26 6.20 -0.66
CA HIS A 49 -18.90 7.52 -0.75
C HIS A 49 -19.93 7.63 -1.88
N ILE A 50 -19.70 6.96 -3.02
CA ILE A 50 -20.66 6.94 -4.15
C ILE A 50 -21.79 5.90 -3.98
N GLY A 51 -21.88 5.27 -2.80
CA GLY A 51 -22.96 4.35 -2.46
C GLY A 51 -22.77 2.91 -2.95
N LEU A 52 -21.55 2.53 -3.34
CA LEU A 52 -21.26 1.14 -3.70
C LEU A 52 -21.31 0.26 -2.44
N PRO A 53 -21.92 -0.94 -2.49
CA PRO A 53 -21.97 -1.83 -1.34
C PRO A 53 -20.57 -2.37 -1.01
N ILE A 54 -19.99 -1.87 0.08
CA ILE A 54 -18.74 -2.37 0.66
C ILE A 54 -19.07 -3.17 1.93
N PRO A 55 -18.43 -4.34 2.16
CA PRO A 55 -18.61 -5.11 3.39
C PRO A 55 -18.38 -4.27 4.66
N GLU A 56 -19.24 -4.43 5.67
CA GLU A 56 -19.18 -3.62 6.91
C GLU A 56 -17.84 -3.75 7.64
N LYS A 57 -17.26 -4.95 7.69
CA LYS A 57 -15.94 -5.17 8.29
C LYS A 57 -14.83 -4.39 7.57
N LEU A 58 -14.95 -4.22 6.26
CA LEU A 58 -13.99 -3.47 5.47
C LEU A 58 -14.16 -1.96 5.69
N LYS A 59 -15.39 -1.46 5.80
CA LYS A 59 -15.68 -0.06 6.19
C LYS A 59 -15.12 0.28 7.58
N GLU A 60 -15.30 -0.62 8.56
CA GLU A 60 -14.77 -0.45 9.91
C GLU A 60 -13.24 -0.29 9.91
N VAL A 61 -12.53 -1.13 9.13
CA VAL A 61 -11.06 -1.07 9.01
C VAL A 61 -10.59 0.21 8.31
N LEU A 62 -11.26 0.63 7.25
CA LEU A 62 -10.92 1.88 6.54
C LEU A 62 -11.07 3.12 7.44
N LYS A 63 -12.12 3.15 8.26
CA LYS A 63 -12.35 4.23 9.23
C LYS A 63 -11.25 4.29 10.30
N GLN A 64 -10.74 3.12 10.72
CA GLN A 64 -9.62 3.05 11.67
C GLN A 64 -8.28 3.48 11.07
N LEU A 65 -8.07 3.27 9.76
CA LEU A 65 -6.87 3.76 9.08
C LEU A 65 -6.83 5.30 9.06
N HIS A 66 -7.96 5.95 8.78
CA HIS A 66 -8.04 7.41 8.69
C HIS A 66 -7.73 8.16 9.99
N GLY A 67 -8.04 7.58 11.15
CA GLY A 67 -7.90 8.27 12.44
C GLY A 67 -6.48 8.30 13.02
N ARG A 68 -5.48 7.71 12.34
CA ARG A 68 -4.12 7.53 12.89
C ARG A 68 -3.12 8.63 12.50
N ASP A 69 -3.41 9.43 11.48
CA ASP A 69 -2.49 10.46 10.99
C ASP A 69 -2.63 11.80 11.74
N ASP A 70 -3.70 11.97 12.53
CA ASP A 70 -4.05 13.21 13.24
C ASP A 70 -3.64 13.25 14.72
N GLU A 71 -2.87 12.27 15.22
CA GLU A 71 -2.49 12.26 16.65
C GLU A 71 -1.32 13.24 16.89
N PRO A 72 -1.54 14.39 17.59
CA PRO A 72 -0.49 15.35 17.85
C PRO A 72 0.59 14.70 18.73
N PRO A 73 1.88 15.07 18.57
CA PRO A 73 2.94 14.51 19.40
C PRO A 73 2.62 14.84 20.86
N MET A 74 2.45 13.79 21.67
CA MET A 74 2.22 13.91 23.10
C MET A 74 3.36 14.74 23.70
N ALA A 75 3.05 15.95 24.16
CA ALA A 75 3.99 16.76 24.92
C ALA A 75 4.30 15.97 26.20
N GLY A 76 5.56 15.55 26.34
CA GLY A 76 6.01 14.85 27.54
C GLY A 76 5.77 15.74 28.76
N ASP A 77 4.92 15.28 29.68
CA ASP A 77 4.76 15.88 30.98
C ASP A 77 6.10 15.75 31.74
N GLY A 78 6.88 16.82 31.70
CA GLY A 78 8.04 17.01 32.55
C GLY A 78 7.56 17.17 34.00
N LYS A 79 7.65 16.07 34.75
CA LYS A 79 7.73 16.10 36.21
C LYS A 79 9.16 15.88 36.65
#